data_AF-G7P519-F1
#
_entry.id   AF-G7P519-F1
#
_cell.length_a   1.000
_cell.length_b   1.000
_cell.length_c   1.000
_cell.angle_alpha   90.00
_cell.angle_beta   90.00
_cell.angle_gamma   90.00
#
_symmetry.space_group_name_H-M   'P 1'
#
loop_
_entity.id
_entity.type
_entity.pdbx_description
1 polymer ?
#
loop_
_entity_poly.entity_id
_entity_poly.type
_entity_poly.pdbx_seq_one_letter_code
_entity_poly.pdbx_strand_id
1 'polypeptide(L)' 'VVGTKKQVLTLCKSSLMQTKWRALEKIDLKFIDTTSKFGHGRFQTIGEKKAFMGPLKKDQIAKEEGA' A
#
# COMPACT_ATOMS: atom_id res chain seq x y z
N VAL A 1 -11.17 -4.79 -11.45
CA VAL A 1 -11.80 -3.52 -11.88
C VAL A 1 -11.29 -3.21 -13.27
N VAL A 2 -12.16 -2.81 -14.19
CA VAL A 2 -11.79 -2.56 -15.59
C VAL A 2 -11.09 -1.20 -15.68
N GLY A 3 -10.13 -1.07 -16.60
CA GLY A 3 -9.49 0.20 -16.90
C GLY A 3 -8.05 0.34 -16.43
N THR A 4 -7.41 1.42 -16.86
CA THR A 4 -6.03 1.77 -16.47
C THR A 4 -6.00 2.54 -15.15
N LYS A 5 -4.83 2.59 -14.51
CA LYS A 5 -4.64 3.42 -13.30
C LYS A 5 -5.01 4.88 -13.63
N LYS A 6 -5.72 5.55 -12.73
CA LYS A 6 -6.25 6.92 -12.86
C LYS A 6 -7.46 7.09 -13.80
N GLN A 7 -8.02 6.01 -14.36
CA GLN A 7 -9.26 6.10 -15.12
C GLN A 7 -10.47 6.33 -14.21
N VAL A 8 -11.41 7.18 -14.65
CA VAL A 8 -12.67 7.45 -13.94
C VAL A 8 -13.54 6.20 -13.94
N LEU A 9 -14.11 5.88 -12.79
CA LEU A 9 -15.02 4.74 -12.59
C LEU A 9 -16.25 5.19 -11.81
N THR A 10 -17.43 4.86 -12.34
CA THR A 10 -18.70 5.11 -11.64
C THR A 10 -19.09 3.86 -10.85
N LEU A 11 -19.26 4.00 -9.54
CA LEU A 11 -19.73 2.92 -8.67
C LEU A 11 -21.25 3.07 -8.46
N CYS A 12 -22.00 1.99 -8.69
CA CYS A 12 -23.44 1.92 -8.47
C CYS A 12 -23.77 0.82 -7.47
N LYS A 13 -24.88 0.97 -6.73
CA LYS A 13 -25.40 -0.09 -5.85
C LYS A 13 -25.89 -1.28 -6.70
N SER A 14 -25.76 -2.50 -6.17
CA SER A 14 -26.28 -3.66 -6.87
C SER A 14 -27.80 -3.60 -6.98
N SER A 15 -28.34 -3.87 -8.18
CA SER A 15 -29.79 -3.97 -8.39
C SER A 15 -30.40 -5.25 -7.83
N LEU A 16 -29.58 -6.29 -7.59
CA LEU A 16 -30.02 -7.57 -7.06
C LEU A 16 -29.94 -7.55 -5.52
N MET A 17 -30.91 -8.20 -4.88
CA MET A 17 -30.93 -8.40 -3.44
C MET A 17 -29.81 -9.36 -3.02
N GLN A 18 -28.93 -8.91 -2.13
CA GLN A 18 -27.84 -9.73 -1.60
C GLN A 18 -28.35 -10.57 -0.43
N THR A 19 -28.63 -11.85 -0.67
CA THR A 19 -29.10 -12.80 0.35
C THR A 19 -28.02 -13.80 0.80
N LYS A 20 -26.92 -13.90 0.05
CA LYS A 20 -25.86 -14.87 0.30
C LYS A 20 -25.01 -14.42 1.50
N TRP A 21 -24.71 -15.36 2.39
CA TRP A 21 -23.83 -15.14 3.56
C TRP A 21 -22.50 -14.49 3.20
N ARG A 22 -21.85 -14.94 2.10
CA ARG A 22 -20.60 -14.35 1.59
C ARG A 22 -20.69 -12.85 1.30
N ALA A 23 -21.87 -12.34 0.96
CA ALA A 23 -22.09 -10.92 0.65
C ALA A 23 -22.48 -10.10 1.88
N LEU A 24 -23.01 -10.75 2.93
CA LEU A 24 -23.44 -10.11 4.18
C LEU A 24 -22.40 -10.20 5.31
N GLU A 25 -21.28 -10.88 5.04
CA GLU A 25 -20.20 -11.05 5.98
C GLU A 25 -19.57 -9.70 6.36
N LYS A 26 -19.40 -9.47 7.67
CA LYS A 26 -18.69 -8.30 8.17
C LYS A 26 -17.19 -8.53 8.08
N ILE A 27 -16.48 -7.66 7.37
CA ILE A 27 -15.04 -7.80 7.13
C ILE A 27 -14.26 -6.96 8.14
N ASP A 28 -13.50 -7.62 9.02
CA ASP A 28 -12.53 -7.00 9.91
C ASP A 28 -11.11 -7.19 9.35
N LEU A 29 -10.43 -6.10 9.01
CA LEU A 29 -9.10 -6.11 8.39
C LEU A 29 -8.00 -6.28 9.45
N LYS A 30 -7.09 -7.23 9.25
CA LYS A 30 -5.94 -7.49 10.15
C LYS A 30 -4.64 -6.83 9.70
N PHE A 31 -4.39 -6.77 8.40
CA PHE A 31 -3.13 -6.28 7.83
C PHE A 31 -3.34 -5.75 6.41
N ILE A 32 -2.65 -4.66 6.08
CA ILE A 32 -2.59 -4.10 4.72
C ILE A 32 -1.12 -4.08 4.32
N ASP A 33 -0.80 -4.73 3.20
CA ASP A 33 0.55 -4.72 2.65
C ASP A 33 0.83 -3.38 1.94
N THR A 34 1.76 -2.62 2.50
CA THR A 34 2.22 -1.32 2.01
C THR A 34 3.59 -1.41 1.34
N THR A 35 4.07 -2.61 1.03
CA THR A 35 5.30 -2.81 0.27
C THR A 35 5.25 -2.15 -1.11
N SER A 36 6.42 -1.72 -1.60
CA SER A 36 6.55 -1.23 -2.97
C SER A 36 6.09 -2.29 -3.97
N LYS A 37 5.21 -1.89 -4.89
CA LYS A 37 4.82 -2.68 -6.07
C LYS A 37 5.63 -2.35 -7.31
N PHE A 38 6.56 -1.39 -7.21
CA PHE A 38 7.60 -1.20 -8.20
C PHE A 38 8.74 -2.17 -7.89
N GLY A 39 8.88 -3.22 -8.69
CA GLY A 39 9.81 -4.33 -8.43
C GLY A 39 9.37 -5.21 -7.26
N HIS A 40 10.35 -5.71 -6.49
CA HIS A 40 10.11 -6.59 -5.34
C HIS A 40 10.21 -5.81 -4.02
N GLY A 41 9.07 -5.41 -3.46
CA GLY A 41 8.99 -4.76 -2.16
C GLY A 41 9.28 -5.71 -1.00
N ARG A 42 10.07 -5.25 -0.01
CA ARG A 42 10.50 -6.05 1.16
C ARG A 42 10.12 -5.45 2.51
N PHE A 43 9.93 -4.14 2.58
CA PHE A 43 9.65 -3.40 3.81
C PHE A 43 8.27 -2.76 3.73
N GLN A 44 7.55 -2.75 4.84
CA GLN A 44 6.23 -2.12 4.93
C GLN A 44 6.37 -0.61 5.10
N THR A 45 7.37 -0.18 5.87
CA THR A 45 7.64 1.24 6.12
C THR A 45 9.06 1.66 5.72
N ILE A 46 9.24 2.97 5.50
CA ILE A 46 10.57 3.55 5.25
C ILE A 46 11.44 3.43 6.52
N GLY A 47 10.83 3.50 7.71
CA GLY A 47 11.52 3.32 8.98
C GLY A 47 12.14 1.93 9.12
N GLU A 48 11.38 0.87 8.84
CA GLU A 48 11.89 -0.51 8.79
C GLU A 48 13.05 -0.64 7.80
N LYS A 49 12.91 -0.07 6.61
CA LYS A 49 13.96 -0.11 5.58
C LYS A 49 15.24 0.58 6.06
N LYS A 50 15.14 1.76 6.68
CA LYS A 50 16.30 2.50 7.21
C LYS A 50 16.95 1.75 8.37
N ALA A 51 16.16 1.22 9.29
CA ALA A 51 16.67 0.43 10.41
C ALA A 51 17.40 -0.84 9.93
N PHE A 52 16.87 -1.52 8.90
CA PHE A 52 17.48 -2.71 8.33
C PHE A 52 18.76 -2.40 7.53
N MET A 53 18.76 -1.35 6.71
CA MET A 53 19.90 -1.01 5.85
C MET A 53 21.03 -0.29 6.59
N GLY A 54 20.74 0.31 7.75
CA GLY A 54 21.70 1.12 8.49
C GLY A 54 22.04 2.45 7.80
N PRO A 55 23.06 3.17 8.29
CA PRO A 55 23.51 4.43 7.71
C PRO A 55 24.15 4.21 6.33
N LEU A 56 23.65 4.89 5.31
CA LEU A 56 24.20 4.82 3.95
C LEU A 56 25.04 6.07 3.65
N LYS A 57 25.97 5.96 2.69
CA LYS A 57 26.84 7.07 2.26
C LYS A 57 26.05 8.34 1.89
N LYS A 58 24.94 8.21 1.18
CA LYS A 58 24.07 9.33 0.81
C LYS A 58 23.46 10.05 2.01
N ASP A 59 23.19 9.33 3.08
CA ASP A 59 22.58 9.90 4.29
C ASP A 59 23.64 10.69 5.09
N GLN A 60 24.91 10.28 5.00
CA GLN A 60 26.06 11.02 5.58
C GLN A 60 26.31 12.32 4.83
N ILE A 61 26.37 12.26 3.49
CA ILE A 61 26.57 13.46 2.64
C ILE A 61 25.44 14.48 2.88
N ALA A 62 24.17 14.04 2.90
CA ALA A 62 23.04 14.92 3.18
C ALA A 62 23.07 15.55 4.59
N LYS A 63 23.71 14.87 5.55
CA LYS A 63 23.92 15.40 6.90
C LYS A 63 25.06 16.41 6.94
N GLU A 64 26.09 16.23 6.12
CA GLU A 64 27.23 17.15 5.97
C GLU A 64 26.85 18.43 5.20
N GLU A 65 26.02 18.32 4.16
CA GLU A 65 25.54 19.46 3.36
C GLU A 65 24.44 20.28 4.05
N GLY A 66 23.71 19.65 4.98
CA GLY A 66 22.64 20.29 5.77
C GLY A 66 23.11 20.86 7.12
N ALA A 67 24.40 20.74 7.44
CA ALA A 67 25.05 21.35 8.60
C ALA A 67 25.78 22.63 8.19
#